data_AF-A0A6B3Q8N0-F1
#
_entry.id   AF-A0A6B3Q8N0-F1
#
_cell.length_a   1.000
_cell.length_b   1.000
_cell.length_c   1.000
_cell.angle_alpha   90.00
_cell.angle_beta   90.00
_cell.angle_gamma   90.00
#
_symmetry.space_group_name_H-M   'P 1'
#
loop_
_entity.id
_entity.type
_entity.pdbx_description
1 polymer ?
#
loop_
_entity_poly.entity_id
_entity_poly.type
_entity_poly.pdbx_seq_one_letter_code
_entity_poly.pdbx_strand_id
1 'polypeptide(L)'
;PLIIPKKQFKTISNSLKKRLMGFGHKTDMKNYECKGYLLGQLGKNYSDIAKKANLLSGNDLLTLAYEKIKEAHAIVGGRVLHLECEDNEKIKSFYYNNGFRQLEDYESPNNFCLFVKQISDL
;
A
#
# COMPACT_ATOMS: atom_id res chain seq x y z
N PRO A 1 8.09 -8.88 -1.84
CA PRO A 1 7.43 -8.59 -3.14
C PRO A 1 5.92 -8.75 -2.96
N LEU A 2 5.10 -7.93 -3.61
CA LEU A 2 3.64 -8.13 -3.63
C LEU A 2 3.33 -9.32 -4.53
N ILE A 3 2.71 -10.37 -3.97
CA ILE A 3 2.30 -11.55 -4.71
C ILE A 3 0.78 -11.63 -4.67
N ILE A 4 0.15 -11.56 -5.85
CA ILE A 4 -1.29 -11.81 -6.01
C ILE A 4 -1.45 -13.22 -6.55
N PRO A 5 -2.02 -14.15 -5.77
CA PRO A 5 -2.20 -15.54 -6.19
C PRO A 5 -3.06 -15.63 -7.45
N LYS A 6 -2.78 -16.61 -8.33
CA LYS A 6 -3.52 -16.84 -9.59
C LYS A 6 -5.05 -16.81 -9.43
N LYS A 7 -5.58 -17.42 -8.36
CA LYS A 7 -7.02 -17.49 -8.09
C LYS A 7 -7.62 -16.10 -7.94
N GLN A 8 -6.93 -15.24 -7.19
CA GLN A 8 -7.34 -13.86 -6.93
C GLN A 8 -7.00 -12.93 -8.10
N PHE A 9 -5.86 -13.14 -8.77
CA PHE A 9 -5.54 -12.40 -9.98
C PHE A 9 -6.59 -12.60 -11.07
N LYS A 10 -7.28 -13.75 -11.13
CA LYS A 10 -8.37 -14.00 -12.07
C LYS A 10 -9.63 -13.17 -11.77
N THR A 11 -9.96 -12.95 -10.50
CA THR A 11 -11.18 -12.24 -10.07
C THR A 11 -11.08 -10.73 -10.23
N ILE A 12 -9.86 -10.19 -10.22
CA ILE A 12 -9.60 -8.77 -10.45
C ILE A 12 -10.07 -8.31 -11.84
N SER A 13 -10.64 -7.10 -11.92
CA SER A 13 -11.04 -6.45 -13.18
C SER A 13 -9.91 -6.33 -14.22
N ASN A 14 -10.26 -6.33 -15.51
CA ASN A 14 -9.27 -6.24 -16.60
C ASN A 14 -8.50 -4.91 -16.63
N SER A 15 -9.14 -3.81 -16.24
CA SER A 15 -8.50 -2.50 -16.09
C SER A 15 -7.42 -2.55 -15.01
N LEU A 16 -7.71 -3.15 -13.86
CA LEU A 16 -6.75 -3.32 -12.78
C LEU A 16 -5.64 -4.31 -13.15
N LYS A 17 -5.94 -5.43 -13.82
CA LYS A 17 -4.92 -6.32 -14.38
C LYS A 17 -3.95 -5.57 -15.30
N LYS A 18 -4.45 -4.72 -16.20
CA LYS A 18 -3.62 -3.93 -17.12
C LYS A 18 -2.73 -2.94 -16.36
N ARG A 19 -3.28 -2.27 -15.34
CA ARG A 19 -2.53 -1.38 -14.45
C ARG A 19 -1.43 -2.14 -13.71
N LEU A 20 -1.75 -3.28 -13.10
CA LEU A 20 -0.81 -4.17 -12.42
C LEU A 20 0.30 -4.65 -13.36
N MET A 21 -0.02 -5.13 -14.56
CA MET A 21 1.00 -5.59 -15.52
C MET A 21 2.04 -4.53 -15.94
N GLY A 22 1.80 -3.22 -15.71
CA GLY A 22 2.83 -2.19 -15.88
C GLY A 22 3.89 -2.16 -14.77
N PHE A 23 3.59 -2.77 -13.62
CA PHE A 23 4.41 -2.72 -12.41
C PHE A 23 5.10 -4.05 -12.08
N GLY A 24 4.58 -5.17 -12.58
CA GLY A 24 5.05 -6.51 -12.27
C GLY A 24 4.95 -7.47 -13.45
N HIS A 25 5.10 -8.76 -13.16
CA HIS A 25 5.04 -9.82 -14.17
C HIS A 25 4.26 -11.03 -13.65
N LYS A 26 3.84 -11.91 -14.57
CA LYS A 26 3.29 -13.21 -14.19
C LYS A 26 4.44 -14.19 -14.00
N THR A 27 4.40 -14.92 -12.89
CA THR A 27 5.35 -16.02 -12.63
C THR A 27 4.94 -17.29 -13.37
N ASP A 28 5.83 -18.27 -13.42
CA ASP A 28 5.56 -19.58 -14.03
C ASP A 28 4.38 -20.31 -13.39
N MET A 29 4.17 -20.10 -12.08
CA MET A 29 3.00 -20.58 -11.34
C MET A 29 1.71 -19.79 -11.63
N LYS A 30 1.76 -18.83 -12.56
CA LYS A 30 0.67 -17.92 -12.96
C LYS A 30 0.18 -17.01 -11.83
N ASN A 31 1.00 -16.81 -10.80
CA ASN A 31 0.80 -15.71 -9.85
C ASN A 31 1.24 -14.40 -10.50
N TYR A 32 0.74 -13.28 -10.00
CA TYR A 32 1.27 -11.99 -10.36
C TYR A 32 2.24 -11.52 -9.27
N GLU A 33 3.45 -11.14 -9.66
CA GLU A 33 4.49 -10.66 -8.75
C GLU A 33 4.93 -9.25 -9.13
N CYS A 34 4.98 -8.37 -8.14
CA CYS A 34 5.49 -7.02 -8.26
C CYS A 34 6.54 -6.73 -7.21
N LYS A 35 7.73 -6.28 -7.63
CA LYS A 35 8.74 -5.76 -6.69
C LYS A 35 8.26 -4.44 -6.10
N GLY A 36 8.26 -4.37 -4.78
CA GLY A 36 7.70 -3.26 -4.05
C GLY A 36 7.83 -3.41 -2.55
N TYR A 37 7.37 -2.38 -1.85
CA TYR A 37 7.47 -2.23 -0.40
C TYR A 37 6.09 -2.41 0.23
N LEU A 38 6.02 -3.14 1.34
CA LEU A 38 4.83 -3.23 2.16
C LEU A 38 4.91 -2.15 3.24
N LEU A 39 3.93 -1.26 3.27
CA LEU A 39 3.66 -0.39 4.40
C LEU A 39 2.48 -0.98 5.18
N GLY A 40 2.63 -1.14 6.49
CA GLY A 40 1.49 -1.42 7.36
C GLY A 40 0.74 -0.13 7.69
N GLN A 41 -0.49 -0.25 8.18
CA GLN A 41 -1.24 0.92 8.60
C GLN A 41 -0.54 1.71 9.74
N LEU A 42 -0.66 3.03 9.70
CA LEU A 42 -0.28 3.90 10.81
C LEU A 42 -1.30 3.79 11.95
N GLY A 43 -0.80 3.59 13.17
CA GLY A 43 -1.59 3.63 14.40
C GLY A 43 -1.70 5.04 14.97
N LYS A 44 -2.85 5.37 15.56
CA LYS A 44 -3.04 6.65 16.28
C LYS A 44 -2.84 6.46 17.78
N ASN A 45 -1.97 7.28 18.37
CA ASN A 45 -1.81 7.33 19.82
C ASN A 45 -2.94 8.19 20.44
N TYR A 46 -3.78 7.56 21.26
CA TYR A 46 -4.94 8.22 21.90
C TYR A 46 -4.68 8.72 23.33
N SER A 47 -3.44 8.65 23.82
CA SER A 47 -3.09 9.19 25.14
C SER A 47 -3.33 10.70 25.22
N ASP A 48 -3.72 11.19 26.40
CA ASP A 48 -3.98 12.62 26.58
C ASP A 48 -2.71 13.47 26.43
N ILE A 49 -1.54 12.90 26.75
CA ILE A 49 -0.25 13.55 26.53
C ILE A 49 -0.05 13.79 25.02
N ALA A 50 -0.25 12.76 24.18
CA ALA A 50 -0.10 12.90 22.73
C ALA A 50 -1.11 13.89 22.14
N LYS A 51 -2.37 13.84 22.59
CA LYS A 51 -3.42 14.78 22.16
C LYS A 51 -3.10 16.23 22.54
N LYS A 52 -2.62 16.47 23.76
CA LYS A 52 -2.24 17.81 24.23
C LYS A 52 -1.00 18.35 23.52
N ALA A 53 -0.02 17.48 23.28
CA ALA A 53 1.20 17.87 22.59
C ALA A 53 0.92 18.26 21.13
N ASN A 54 0.08 17.49 20.43
CA ASN A 54 -0.33 17.74 19.04
C ASN A 54 0.83 18.06 18.09
N LEU A 55 1.97 17.37 18.27
CA LEU A 55 3.24 17.69 17.59
C LEU A 55 3.41 17.01 16.23
N LEU A 56 2.70 15.90 15.98
CA LEU A 56 2.84 15.10 14.75
C LEU A 56 1.46 14.68 14.25
N SER A 57 1.20 14.98 12.98
CA SER A 57 0.04 14.50 12.25
C SER A 57 0.31 13.13 11.61
N GLY A 58 -0.75 12.47 11.15
CA GLY A 58 -0.61 11.25 10.35
C GLY A 58 0.17 11.49 9.05
N ASN A 59 0.06 12.68 8.45
CA ASN A 59 0.80 13.02 7.23
C ASN A 59 2.30 13.17 7.50
N ASP A 60 2.67 13.69 8.66
CA ASP A 60 4.08 13.80 9.06
C ASP A 60 4.68 12.39 9.23
N LEU A 61 3.97 11.50 9.93
CA LEU A 61 4.39 10.11 10.09
C LEU A 61 4.50 9.37 8.75
N LEU A 62 3.54 9.60 7.85
CA LEU A 62 3.55 8.99 6.52
C LEU A 62 4.71 9.50 5.67
N THR A 63 5.04 10.80 5.76
CA THR A 63 6.18 11.42 5.07
C THR A 63 7.50 10.81 5.56
N LEU A 64 7.68 10.67 6.88
CA LEU A 64 8.85 10.01 7.44
C LEU A 64 8.98 8.55 6.95
N ALA A 65 7.86 7.82 6.82
CA ALA A 65 7.88 6.48 6.24
C ALA A 65 8.30 6.50 4.76
N TYR A 66 7.82 7.48 3.99
CA TYR A 66 8.20 7.65 2.58
C TYR A 66 9.69 7.94 2.40
N GLU A 67 10.29 8.76 3.27
CA GLU A 67 11.74 9.02 3.25
C GLU A 67 12.53 7.71 3.40
N LYS A 68 12.15 6.85 4.35
CA LYS A 68 12.78 5.52 4.53
C LYS A 68 12.56 4.58 3.36
N ILE A 69 11.38 4.62 2.74
CA ILE A 69 11.11 3.85 1.53
C ILE A 69 11.95 4.35 0.36
N LYS A 70 12.16 5.67 0.21
CA LYS A 70 13.02 6.27 -0.83
C LYS A 70 14.49 5.87 -0.65
N GLU A 71 14.99 5.89 0.59
CA GLU A 71 16.33 5.40 0.92
C GLU A 71 16.50 3.94 0.50
N ALA A 72 15.55 3.06 0.85
CA ALA A 72 15.59 1.66 0.43
C ALA A 72 15.48 1.50 -1.09
N HIS A 73 14.60 2.27 -1.74
CA HIS A 73 14.42 2.27 -3.20
C HIS A 73 15.67 2.64 -3.97
N ALA A 74 16.48 3.58 -3.47
CA ALA A 74 17.75 3.92 -4.08
C ALA A 74 18.73 2.73 -4.15
N ILE A 75 18.58 1.73 -3.26
CA ILE A 75 19.47 0.57 -3.17
C ILE A 75 18.91 -0.63 -3.94
N VAL A 76 17.63 -0.97 -3.74
CA VAL A 76 17.05 -2.23 -4.25
C VAL A 76 16.08 -2.04 -5.42
N GLY A 77 15.71 -0.81 -5.75
CA GLY A 77 14.70 -0.49 -6.75
C GLY A 77 13.28 -0.93 -6.34
N GLY A 78 12.42 -1.19 -7.33
CA GLY A 78 11.00 -1.52 -7.11
C GLY A 78 10.07 -0.45 -7.68
N ARG A 79 8.80 -0.79 -7.91
CA ARG A 79 7.88 0.11 -8.63
C ARG A 79 6.66 0.52 -7.83
N VAL A 80 6.29 -0.27 -6.83
CA VAL A 80 5.02 -0.11 -6.11
C VAL A 80 5.26 -0.05 -4.60
N LEU A 81 4.60 0.91 -3.96
CA LEU A 81 4.30 0.86 -2.54
C LEU A 81 2.91 0.26 -2.38
N HIS A 82 2.78 -0.84 -1.65
CA HIS A 82 1.49 -1.39 -1.27
C HIS A 82 1.28 -1.24 0.23
N LEU A 83 0.03 -1.02 0.61
CA LEU A 83 -0.39 -0.71 1.95
C LEU A 83 -1.53 -1.65 2.35
N GLU A 84 -1.41 -2.29 3.51
CA GLU A 84 -2.49 -3.06 4.11
C GLU A 84 -3.08 -2.27 5.29
N CYS A 85 -4.41 -2.13 5.30
CA CYS A 85 -5.12 -1.46 6.39
C CYS A 85 -6.52 -2.05 6.64
N GLU A 86 -7.05 -1.78 7.84
CA GLU A 86 -8.44 -2.07 8.20
C GLU A 86 -9.44 -1.47 7.21
N ASP A 87 -10.55 -2.21 6.99
CA ASP A 87 -11.71 -1.70 6.24
C ASP A 87 -12.50 -0.71 7.12
N ASN A 88 -11.92 0.46 7.29
CA ASN A 88 -12.50 1.56 8.06
C ASN A 88 -12.47 2.85 7.23
N GLU A 89 -13.63 3.48 7.07
CA GLU A 89 -13.77 4.65 6.19
C GLU A 89 -12.84 5.82 6.53
N LYS A 90 -12.54 6.05 7.82
CA LYS A 90 -11.60 7.13 8.20
C LYS A 90 -10.16 6.77 7.81
N ILE A 91 -9.77 5.52 7.99
CA ILE A 91 -8.44 5.00 7.62
C ILE A 91 -8.29 5.02 6.10
N LYS A 92 -9.27 4.48 5.37
CA LYS A 92 -9.29 4.46 3.90
C LYS A 92 -9.23 5.88 3.33
N SER A 93 -10.06 6.79 3.85
CA SER A 93 -10.07 8.20 3.42
C SER A 93 -8.71 8.88 3.60
N PHE A 94 -8.04 8.63 4.73
CA PHE A 94 -6.68 9.14 4.97
C PHE A 94 -5.70 8.70 3.88
N TYR A 95 -5.72 7.42 3.50
CA TYR A 95 -4.82 6.92 2.46
C TYR A 95 -5.23 7.33 1.04
N TYR A 96 -6.52 7.42 0.75
CA TYR A 96 -7.01 8.00 -0.52
C TYR A 96 -6.53 9.43 -0.73
N ASN A 97 -6.57 10.25 0.33
CA ASN A 97 -6.10 11.63 0.32
C ASN A 97 -4.58 11.74 0.15
N ASN A 98 -3.83 10.71 0.57
CA ASN A 98 -2.38 10.59 0.34
C ASN A 98 -2.02 9.94 -1.02
N GLY A 99 -3.02 9.80 -1.90
CA GLY A 99 -2.81 9.34 -3.27
C GLY A 99 -2.68 7.82 -3.43
N PHE A 100 -2.99 7.05 -2.39
CA PHE A 100 -3.18 5.61 -2.56
C PHE A 100 -4.51 5.31 -3.27
N ARG A 101 -4.58 4.13 -3.88
CA ARG A 101 -5.81 3.59 -4.47
C ARG A 101 -6.01 2.15 -4.02
N GLN A 102 -7.22 1.84 -3.56
CA GLN A 102 -7.59 0.49 -3.17
C GLN A 102 -7.63 -0.44 -4.38
N LEU A 103 -7.35 -1.72 -4.13
CA LEU A 103 -7.67 -2.82 -5.01
C LEU A 103 -8.98 -3.43 -4.51
N GLU A 104 -10.12 -2.90 -4.99
CA GLU A 104 -11.47 -3.27 -4.49
C GLU A 104 -11.76 -4.78 -4.56
N ASP A 105 -11.21 -5.46 -5.57
CA ASP A 105 -11.38 -6.92 -5.76
C ASP A 105 -10.36 -7.76 -4.97
N TYR A 106 -9.64 -7.16 -4.01
CA TYR A 106 -8.59 -7.82 -3.22
C TYR A 106 -8.72 -7.53 -1.72
N GLU A 107 -8.90 -8.59 -0.95
CA GLU A 107 -8.65 -8.62 0.49
C GLU A 107 -7.43 -9.49 0.78
N SER A 108 -6.62 -9.07 1.74
CA SER A 108 -5.50 -9.88 2.24
C SER A 108 -6.04 -11.06 3.05
N PRO A 109 -5.23 -12.10 3.31
CA PRO A 109 -5.64 -13.23 4.16
C PRO A 109 -6.10 -12.83 5.57
N ASN A 110 -5.76 -11.63 6.03
CA ASN A 110 -6.10 -11.10 7.34
C ASN A 110 -7.31 -10.15 7.31
N ASN A 111 -8.11 -10.16 6.22
CA ASN A 111 -9.23 -9.25 5.98
C ASN A 111 -8.85 -7.77 5.96
N PHE A 112 -7.62 -7.44 5.56
CA PHE A 112 -7.22 -6.06 5.30
C PHE A 112 -7.47 -5.67 3.85
N CYS A 113 -7.86 -4.42 3.65
CA CYS A 113 -7.87 -3.79 2.34
C CYS A 113 -6.44 -3.61 1.85
N LEU A 114 -6.21 -3.90 0.57
CA LEU A 114 -4.94 -3.63 -0.09
C LEU A 114 -5.03 -2.34 -0.91
N PHE A 115 -4.12 -1.42 -0.64
CA PHE A 115 -3.95 -0.16 -1.34
C PHE A 115 -2.60 -0.15 -2.08
N VAL A 116 -2.53 0.58 -3.17
CA VAL A 116 -1.31 0.73 -3.98
C VAL A 116 -1.04 2.19 -4.35
N LYS A 117 0.24 2.53 -4.47
CA LYS A 117 0.77 3.81 -4.95
C LYS A 117 2.06 3.54 -5.75
N GLN A 118 2.32 4.29 -6.80
CA GLN A 118 3.59 4.15 -7.53
C GLN A 118 4.71 4.76 -6.70
N ILE A 119 5.89 4.15 -6.72
CA ILE A 119 7.06 4.71 -6.04
C ILE A 119 7.48 6.05 -6.64
N SER A 120 7.23 6.27 -7.94
CA SER A 120 7.43 7.56 -8.61
C SER A 120 6.57 8.70 -8.04
N ASP A 121 5.49 8.37 -7.33
CA ASP A 121 4.52 9.34 -6.79
C ASP A 121 4.80 9.66 -5.31
N LEU A 122 5.94 9.17 -4.77
CA LEU A 122 6.41 9.45 -3.40
C LEU A 122 7.23 10.73 -3.32
#